data_AF-A0A2Z4FRD9-F1
#
_entry.id   AF-A0A2Z4FRD9-F1
#
_cell.length_a   1.000
_cell.length_b   1.000
_cell.length_c   1.000
_cell.angle_alpha   90.00
_cell.angle_beta   90.00
_cell.angle_gamma   90.00
#
_symmetry.space_group_name_H-M   'P 1'
#
loop_
_entity.id
_entity.type
_entity.pdbx_description
1 polymer ?
#
loop_
_entity_poly.entity_id
_entity_poly.type
_entity_poly.pdbx_seq_one_letter_code
_entity_poly.pdbx_strand_id
1 'polypeptide(L)'
;MSNKLHIPGSADEEDLNELNMALVLGWAVCMLLCIALFLFFRERRPDPAPLIEGAQAAAGAKEEPKTELDQTIEAFRFGPREVAEKTCENVRPQLTSGALAAQADEELAKVVARGAQFAPWGCLMGAYINGEVSSDLQVHAELEKFWEQTQFFYAAPDIVATFLKYFYQNNTIPQTPEFTRWLRLCGMTQTFRAQPACLRVLAKLAPDQGVDVLDMVEKHLQMTDAKTLAADMPRVAHGMGNFSADGQPGMWHIEQSEKLPNYNADLRVGAAFMLCRVVNSPDEKAARAASLGLAKAANMGARAADSKLVRRWRETCKLAFHLEEDAKSEETPEEVAPQDAATIQQKLDKSTPTPVGNHFLAVWNGDENSPPDYTLRGAIERGHCTKEDGLPAWHCGLKYWRGDAAKSFDLNLQSLFVKTSYIEWLD
;
A
#
# COMPACT_ATOMS: atom_id res chain seq x y z
N MET A 1 32.31 41.03 21.73
CA MET A 1 31.09 41.85 21.77
C MET A 1 29.94 40.98 21.28
N SER A 2 29.09 40.54 22.20
CA SER A 2 27.96 39.66 21.93
C SER A 2 26.70 40.51 21.85
N ASN A 3 26.17 40.72 20.66
CA ASN A 3 24.86 41.34 20.49
C ASN A 3 23.80 40.25 20.62
N LYS A 4 23.27 40.11 21.82
CA LYS A 4 22.03 39.37 22.09
C LYS A 4 20.88 40.15 21.45
N LEU A 5 20.22 39.55 20.47
CA LEU A 5 18.96 40.06 19.96
C LEU A 5 17.88 39.82 21.04
N HIS A 6 17.28 40.92 21.48
CA HIS A 6 16.18 40.95 22.44
C HIS A 6 14.90 40.45 21.74
N ILE A 7 14.36 39.32 22.18
CA ILE A 7 12.99 38.91 21.84
C ILE A 7 12.08 39.60 22.86
N PRO A 8 11.07 40.39 22.45
CA PRO A 8 10.04 40.84 23.38
C PRO A 8 9.19 39.63 23.77
N GLY A 9 9.21 39.29 25.06
CA GLY A 9 8.32 38.27 25.61
C GLY A 9 6.88 38.69 25.37
N SER A 10 6.08 37.76 24.85
CA SER A 10 4.64 37.88 24.84
C SER A 10 4.18 38.05 26.29
N ALA A 11 3.70 39.25 26.61
CA ALA A 11 2.78 39.42 27.72
C ALA A 11 1.57 38.52 27.45
N ASP A 12 1.42 37.50 28.29
CA ASP A 12 0.18 36.86 28.74
C ASP A 12 0.56 35.48 29.32
N GLU A 13 1.28 35.52 30.44
CA GLU A 13 1.69 34.35 31.24
C GLU A 13 0.64 33.97 32.31
N GLU A 14 -0.63 34.39 32.15
CA GLU A 14 -1.70 34.04 33.11
C GLU A 14 -2.70 32.96 32.63
N ASP A 15 -2.73 32.56 31.35
CA ASP A 15 -3.77 31.64 30.84
C ASP A 15 -3.33 30.17 30.64
N LEU A 16 -2.08 29.80 30.96
CA LEU A 16 -1.60 28.41 30.81
C LEU A 16 -1.81 27.53 32.06
N ASN A 17 -2.23 28.10 33.19
CA ASN A 17 -2.62 27.36 34.40
C ASN A 17 -4.11 27.00 34.45
N GLU A 18 -4.93 27.56 33.56
CA GLU A 18 -6.32 27.16 33.35
C GLU A 18 -6.46 26.16 32.19
N LEU A 19 -5.48 25.26 32.04
CA LEU A 19 -5.64 24.04 31.24
C LEU A 19 -6.64 23.10 31.95
N ASN A 20 -7.90 23.51 31.90
CA ASN A 20 -9.12 22.72 31.97
C ASN A 20 -9.12 21.61 33.04
N MET A 21 -9.06 22.00 34.32
CA MET A 21 -9.42 21.10 35.43
C MET A 21 -10.77 20.41 35.19
N ALA A 22 -11.70 21.05 34.47
CA ALA A 22 -12.97 20.46 34.05
C ALA A 22 -12.80 19.23 33.14
N LEU A 23 -11.78 19.21 32.26
CA LEU A 23 -11.51 18.08 31.37
C LEU A 23 -10.89 16.91 32.14
N VAL A 24 -9.98 17.21 33.08
CA VAL A 24 -9.35 16.20 33.96
C VAL A 24 -10.38 15.59 34.92
N LEU A 25 -11.23 16.42 35.52
CA LEU A 25 -12.36 15.97 36.36
C LEU A 25 -13.39 15.18 35.53
N GLY A 26 -13.68 15.60 34.30
CA GLY A 26 -14.56 14.87 33.39
C GLY A 26 -14.03 13.47 33.06
N TRP A 27 -12.72 13.34 32.81
CA TRP A 27 -12.06 12.05 32.60
C TRP A 27 -12.11 11.16 33.85
N ALA A 28 -11.84 11.74 35.03
CA ALA A 28 -11.87 11.00 36.30
C ALA A 28 -13.28 10.46 36.61
N VAL A 29 -14.32 11.28 36.40
CA VAL A 29 -15.73 10.86 36.59
C VAL A 29 -16.10 9.76 35.59
N CYS A 30 -15.68 9.89 34.32
CA CYS A 30 -15.96 8.88 33.30
C CYS A 30 -15.31 7.52 33.63
N MET A 31 -14.06 7.53 34.10
CA MET A 31 -13.35 6.32 34.53
C MET A 31 -14.02 5.68 35.76
N LEU A 32 -14.43 6.48 36.75
CA LEU A 32 -15.17 5.97 37.91
C LEU A 32 -16.52 5.36 37.52
N LEU A 33 -17.23 5.94 36.55
CA LEU A 33 -18.48 5.41 36.02
C LEU A 33 -18.27 4.07 35.29
N CYS A 34 -17.19 3.95 34.52
CA CYS A 34 -16.81 2.68 33.88
C CYS A 34 -16.46 1.60 34.90
N ILE A 35 -15.72 1.95 35.96
CA ILE A 35 -15.39 1.02 37.06
C ILE A 35 -16.64 0.61 37.82
N ALA A 36 -17.55 1.55 38.13
CA ALA A 36 -18.81 1.26 38.80
C ALA A 36 -19.71 0.34 37.96
N LEU A 37 -19.82 0.59 36.65
CA LEU A 37 -20.55 -0.29 35.73
C LEU A 37 -19.91 -1.68 35.66
N PHE A 38 -18.59 -1.76 35.58
CA PHE A 38 -17.87 -3.04 35.58
C PHE A 38 -18.12 -3.85 36.86
N LEU A 39 -18.08 -3.21 38.04
CA LEU A 39 -18.39 -3.86 39.31
C LEU A 39 -19.86 -4.27 39.41
N PHE A 40 -20.78 -3.43 38.95
CA PHE A 40 -22.21 -3.73 38.91
C PHE A 40 -22.55 -4.92 38.00
N PHE A 41 -21.90 -5.04 36.85
CA PHE A 41 -22.05 -6.20 35.96
C PHE A 41 -21.31 -7.45 36.44
N ARG A 42 -20.27 -7.28 37.27
CA ARG A 42 -19.55 -8.39 37.88
C ARG A 42 -20.39 -9.09 38.96
N GLU A 43 -21.12 -8.34 39.79
CA GLU A 43 -22.02 -8.91 40.82
C GLU A 43 -23.33 -9.47 40.26
N ARG A 44 -23.70 -9.08 39.03
CA ARG A 44 -24.86 -9.63 38.31
C ARG A 44 -24.53 -10.78 37.37
N ARG A 45 -23.33 -11.37 37.45
CA ARG A 45 -23.15 -12.68 36.81
C ARG A 45 -24.09 -13.65 37.52
N PRO A 46 -25.07 -14.24 36.84
CA PRO A 46 -25.81 -15.35 37.43
C PRO A 46 -24.77 -16.38 37.85
N ASP A 47 -24.88 -16.89 39.08
CA ASP A 47 -24.10 -18.04 39.51
C ASP A 47 -24.17 -19.09 38.39
N PRO A 48 -23.05 -19.74 38.03
CA PRO A 48 -23.12 -20.93 37.21
C PRO A 48 -23.81 -22.02 38.05
N ALA A 49 -25.14 -21.95 38.13
CA ALA A 49 -25.95 -23.09 38.49
C ALA A 49 -25.51 -24.23 37.54
N PRO A 50 -25.38 -25.45 38.05
CA PRO A 50 -24.92 -26.56 37.23
C PRO A 50 -25.94 -26.79 36.13
N LEU A 51 -25.64 -26.31 34.91
CA LEU A 51 -26.29 -26.73 33.67
C LEU A 51 -25.78 -28.11 33.26
N ILE A 52 -25.72 -29.02 34.23
CA ILE A 52 -25.49 -30.45 34.04
C ILE A 52 -26.65 -31.12 34.76
N GLU A 53 -27.81 -31.16 34.11
CA GLU A 53 -28.85 -32.17 34.32
C GLU A 53 -30.01 -32.03 33.32
N GLY A 54 -30.12 -30.91 32.60
CA GLY A 54 -31.09 -30.75 31.49
C GLY A 54 -30.62 -31.26 30.12
N ALA A 55 -29.31 -31.34 29.86
CA ALA A 55 -28.78 -31.75 28.56
C ALA A 55 -28.53 -33.27 28.45
N GLN A 56 -28.53 -34.00 29.56
CA GLN A 56 -28.39 -35.47 29.56
C GLN A 56 -29.74 -36.21 29.48
N ALA A 57 -30.87 -35.51 29.62
CA ALA A 57 -32.21 -36.09 29.43
C ALA A 57 -32.66 -36.15 27.96
N ALA A 58 -31.87 -35.61 27.01
CA ALA A 58 -32.08 -35.78 25.57
C ALA A 58 -31.05 -36.71 24.90
N ALA A 59 -30.11 -37.28 25.66
CA ALA A 59 -29.10 -38.24 25.18
C ALA A 59 -29.64 -39.68 25.08
N GLY A 60 -30.93 -39.81 24.74
CA GLY A 60 -31.62 -41.09 24.56
C GLY A 60 -32.46 -41.16 23.28
N ALA A 61 -32.46 -40.11 22.45
CA ALA A 61 -32.90 -40.25 21.07
C ALA A 61 -31.76 -40.93 20.32
N LYS A 62 -32.02 -42.11 19.73
CA LYS A 62 -31.15 -42.66 18.70
C LYS A 62 -31.04 -41.59 17.60
N GLU A 63 -29.95 -40.83 17.58
CA GLU A 63 -29.63 -40.00 16.42
C GLU A 63 -29.49 -40.97 15.25
N GLU A 64 -30.44 -40.88 14.32
CA GLU A 64 -30.32 -41.54 13.04
C GLU A 64 -28.99 -41.11 12.40
N PRO A 65 -28.27 -42.02 11.73
CA PRO A 65 -27.00 -41.67 11.11
C PRO A 65 -27.22 -40.50 10.13
N LYS A 66 -26.64 -39.34 10.45
CA LYS A 66 -26.73 -38.13 9.61
C LYS A 66 -26.25 -38.45 8.21
N THR A 67 -27.00 -38.01 7.20
CA THR A 67 -26.58 -38.18 5.81
C THR A 67 -25.32 -37.37 5.52
N GLU A 68 -24.57 -37.73 4.48
CA GLU A 68 -23.38 -36.97 4.05
C GLU A 68 -23.71 -35.50 3.72
N LEU A 69 -24.92 -35.26 3.19
CA LEU A 69 -25.43 -33.93 2.91
C LEU A 69 -25.68 -33.13 4.20
N ASP A 70 -26.30 -33.74 5.21
CA ASP A 70 -26.55 -33.08 6.50
C ASP A 70 -25.24 -32.70 7.19
N GLN A 71 -24.24 -33.59 7.15
CA GLN A 71 -22.91 -33.32 7.70
C GLN A 71 -22.22 -32.17 6.96
N THR A 72 -22.35 -32.12 5.63
CA THR A 72 -21.81 -31.04 4.79
C THR A 72 -22.45 -29.69 5.15
N ILE A 73 -23.78 -29.65 5.25
CA ILE A 73 -24.53 -28.44 5.61
C ILE A 73 -24.16 -27.98 7.03
N GLU A 74 -24.09 -28.88 8.00
CA GLU A 74 -23.70 -28.54 9.37
C GLU A 74 -22.27 -28.00 9.44
N ALA A 75 -21.33 -28.60 8.71
CA ALA A 75 -19.96 -28.12 8.63
C ALA A 75 -19.89 -26.68 8.10
N PHE A 76 -20.67 -26.35 7.06
CA PHE A 76 -20.72 -24.99 6.53
C PHE A 76 -21.46 -24.01 7.42
N ARG A 77 -22.51 -24.44 8.12
CA ARG A 77 -23.37 -23.56 8.91
C ARG A 77 -22.82 -23.26 10.30
N PHE A 78 -22.21 -24.26 10.95
CA PHE A 78 -21.82 -24.20 12.36
C PHE A 78 -20.42 -24.76 12.64
N GLY A 79 -19.80 -25.43 11.66
CA GLY A 79 -18.50 -26.04 11.86
C GLY A 79 -17.40 -25.02 12.15
N PRO A 80 -16.36 -25.40 12.90
CA PRO A 80 -15.15 -24.60 12.95
C PRO A 80 -14.55 -24.50 11.55
N ARG A 81 -13.87 -23.39 11.26
CA ARG A 81 -13.35 -23.09 9.92
C ARG A 81 -12.52 -24.24 9.35
N GLU A 82 -11.67 -24.87 10.14
CA GLU A 82 -10.81 -25.96 9.68
C GLU A 82 -11.61 -27.17 9.16
N VAL A 83 -12.78 -27.44 9.77
CA VAL A 83 -13.70 -28.48 9.30
C VAL A 83 -14.44 -28.03 8.05
N ALA A 84 -14.87 -26.76 7.99
CA ALA A 84 -15.51 -26.19 6.81
C ALA A 84 -14.55 -26.21 5.59
N GLU A 85 -13.28 -25.84 5.76
CA GLU A 85 -12.26 -25.83 4.70
C GLU A 85 -12.06 -27.24 4.13
N LYS A 86 -11.87 -28.24 5.01
CA LYS A 86 -11.75 -29.64 4.59
C LYS A 86 -13.00 -30.17 3.90
N THR A 87 -14.18 -29.75 4.38
CA THR A 87 -15.46 -30.11 3.75
C THR A 87 -15.56 -29.50 2.35
N CYS A 88 -15.18 -28.23 2.20
CA CYS A 88 -15.11 -27.55 0.91
C CYS A 88 -14.15 -28.26 -0.06
N GLU A 89 -12.97 -28.68 0.40
CA GLU A 89 -12.02 -29.44 -0.41
C GLU A 89 -12.62 -30.76 -0.92
N ASN A 90 -13.36 -31.48 -0.07
CA ASN A 90 -14.01 -32.74 -0.44
C ASN A 90 -15.10 -32.54 -1.51
N VAL A 91 -15.88 -31.45 -1.41
CA VAL A 91 -16.94 -31.14 -2.37
C VAL A 91 -16.47 -30.32 -3.57
N ARG A 92 -15.17 -30.01 -3.67
CA ARG A 92 -14.58 -29.23 -4.78
C ARG A 92 -14.93 -29.78 -6.17
N PRO A 93 -14.93 -31.10 -6.44
CA PRO A 93 -15.37 -31.62 -7.74
C PRO A 93 -16.81 -31.23 -8.08
N GLN A 94 -17.69 -31.15 -7.08
CA GLN A 94 -19.10 -30.76 -7.25
C GLN A 94 -19.25 -29.25 -7.45
N LEU A 95 -18.39 -28.43 -6.81
CA LEU A 95 -18.30 -26.99 -7.08
C LEU A 95 -17.92 -26.73 -8.54
N THR A 96 -16.95 -27.49 -9.07
CA THR A 96 -16.49 -27.34 -10.45
C THR A 96 -17.53 -27.81 -11.46
N SER A 97 -18.18 -28.95 -11.22
CA SER A 97 -19.18 -29.48 -12.14
C SER A 97 -20.56 -28.83 -12.04
N GLY A 98 -20.79 -27.94 -11.06
CA GLY A 98 -22.11 -27.39 -10.74
C GLY A 98 -23.09 -28.41 -10.16
N ALA A 99 -22.60 -29.57 -9.70
CA ALA A 99 -23.42 -30.67 -9.19
C ALA A 99 -23.56 -30.65 -7.66
N LEU A 100 -23.16 -29.56 -7.00
CA LEU A 100 -23.35 -29.41 -5.56
C LEU A 100 -24.84 -29.42 -5.25
N ALA A 101 -25.24 -30.20 -4.23
CA ALA A 101 -26.64 -30.28 -3.82
C ALA A 101 -27.19 -28.87 -3.49
N ALA A 102 -28.37 -28.53 -4.01
CA ALA A 102 -28.93 -27.18 -3.93
C ALA A 102 -28.99 -26.62 -2.50
N GLN A 103 -29.27 -27.46 -1.50
CA GLN A 103 -29.28 -27.06 -0.10
C GLN A 103 -27.87 -26.69 0.44
N ALA A 104 -26.84 -27.42 0.02
CA ALA A 104 -25.46 -27.13 0.40
C ALA A 104 -24.93 -25.87 -0.30
N ASP A 105 -25.27 -25.68 -1.58
CA ASP A 105 -24.98 -24.44 -2.33
C ASP A 105 -25.64 -23.22 -1.68
N GLU A 106 -26.94 -23.30 -1.38
CA GLU A 106 -27.68 -22.22 -0.73
C GLU A 106 -27.06 -21.84 0.63
N GLU A 107 -26.64 -22.83 1.42
CA GLU A 107 -26.00 -22.56 2.71
C GLU A 107 -24.61 -21.94 2.56
N LEU A 108 -23.78 -22.44 1.63
CA LEU A 108 -22.49 -21.79 1.31
C LEU A 108 -22.69 -20.35 0.85
N ALA A 109 -23.64 -20.09 -0.06
CA ALA A 109 -23.96 -18.77 -0.55
C ALA A 109 -24.36 -17.83 0.60
N LYS A 110 -25.22 -18.27 1.53
CA LYS A 110 -25.60 -17.49 2.73
C LYS A 110 -24.40 -17.16 3.61
N VAL A 111 -23.50 -18.12 3.84
CA VAL A 111 -22.34 -17.93 4.72
C VAL A 111 -21.35 -16.95 4.10
N VAL A 112 -21.11 -17.04 2.78
CA VAL A 112 -20.29 -16.09 2.01
C VAL A 112 -20.92 -14.69 2.02
N ALA A 113 -22.21 -14.58 1.69
CA ALA A 113 -22.93 -13.30 1.64
C ALA A 113 -22.91 -12.56 2.98
N ARG A 114 -22.88 -13.28 4.10
CA ARG A 114 -22.79 -12.69 5.45
C ARG A 114 -21.37 -12.29 5.87
N GLY A 115 -20.34 -12.64 5.11
CA GLY A 115 -18.95 -12.43 5.53
C GLY A 115 -18.58 -13.24 6.77
N ALA A 116 -19.12 -14.46 6.92
CA ALA A 116 -18.92 -15.23 8.15
C ALA A 116 -17.46 -15.67 8.31
N GLN A 117 -16.88 -15.45 9.50
CA GLN A 117 -15.46 -15.76 9.76
C GLN A 117 -15.11 -17.26 9.71
N PHE A 118 -16.11 -18.13 9.93
CA PHE A 118 -15.95 -19.57 9.87
C PHE A 118 -16.14 -20.16 8.47
N ALA A 119 -16.51 -19.34 7.47
CA ALA A 119 -16.66 -19.83 6.10
C ALA A 119 -15.32 -20.40 5.58
N PRO A 120 -15.36 -21.37 4.65
CA PRO A 120 -14.18 -21.95 4.03
C PRO A 120 -13.56 -21.02 2.97
N TRP A 121 -13.18 -19.81 3.39
CA TRP A 121 -12.68 -18.76 2.50
C TRP A 121 -11.44 -19.18 1.71
N GLY A 122 -10.55 -19.99 2.31
CA GLY A 122 -9.35 -20.47 1.64
C GLY A 122 -9.67 -21.34 0.43
N CYS A 123 -10.44 -22.41 0.64
CA CYS A 123 -10.89 -23.30 -0.41
C CYS A 123 -11.77 -22.59 -1.45
N LEU A 124 -12.77 -21.80 -1.02
CA LEU A 124 -13.70 -21.14 -1.93
C LEU A 124 -13.03 -20.09 -2.80
N MET A 125 -12.22 -19.19 -2.22
CA MET A 125 -11.51 -18.18 -3.01
C MET A 125 -10.47 -18.83 -3.91
N GLY A 126 -9.79 -19.89 -3.45
CA GLY A 126 -8.85 -20.64 -4.28
C GLY A 126 -9.52 -21.27 -5.49
N ALA A 127 -10.68 -21.91 -5.31
CA ALA A 127 -11.46 -22.48 -6.40
C ALA A 127 -11.98 -21.38 -7.34
N TYR A 128 -12.56 -20.30 -6.80
CA TYR A 128 -13.13 -19.22 -7.60
C TYR A 128 -12.07 -18.51 -8.46
N ILE A 129 -10.94 -18.13 -7.88
CA ILE A 129 -9.85 -17.44 -8.60
C ILE A 129 -9.28 -18.31 -9.73
N ASN A 130 -9.29 -19.64 -9.56
CA ASN A 130 -8.83 -20.59 -10.59
C ASN A 130 -9.93 -20.96 -11.60
N GLY A 131 -11.12 -20.38 -11.51
CA GLY A 131 -12.25 -20.68 -12.41
C GLY A 131 -12.87 -22.06 -12.19
N GLU A 132 -12.76 -22.60 -10.98
CA GLU A 132 -13.19 -23.96 -10.62
C GLU A 132 -14.51 -23.99 -9.84
N VAL A 133 -15.26 -22.88 -9.84
CA VAL A 133 -16.62 -22.81 -9.30
C VAL A 133 -17.56 -22.56 -10.48
N SER A 134 -18.54 -23.44 -10.68
CA SER A 134 -19.51 -23.27 -11.76
C SER A 134 -20.35 -22.01 -11.57
N SER A 135 -20.57 -21.26 -12.65
CA SER A 135 -21.45 -20.08 -12.68
C SER A 135 -22.92 -20.41 -12.42
N ASP A 136 -23.31 -21.68 -12.49
CA ASP A 136 -24.69 -22.13 -12.22
C ASP A 136 -25.01 -22.20 -10.72
N LEU A 137 -23.99 -22.12 -9.86
CA LEU A 137 -24.13 -22.17 -8.41
C LEU A 137 -24.35 -20.78 -7.81
N GLN A 138 -25.20 -20.68 -6.78
CA GLN A 138 -25.46 -19.42 -6.09
C GLN A 138 -24.20 -18.89 -5.39
N VAL A 139 -23.37 -19.77 -4.85
CA VAL A 139 -22.12 -19.38 -4.19
C VAL A 139 -21.17 -18.65 -5.15
N HIS A 140 -21.21 -18.95 -6.46
CA HIS A 140 -20.39 -18.24 -7.46
C HIS A 140 -20.69 -16.74 -7.47
N ALA A 141 -21.97 -16.36 -7.54
CA ALA A 141 -22.38 -14.96 -7.59
C ALA A 141 -21.98 -14.18 -6.32
N GLU A 142 -22.00 -14.84 -5.16
CA GLU A 142 -21.57 -14.21 -3.91
C GLU A 142 -20.04 -14.09 -3.82
N LEU A 143 -19.29 -15.07 -4.32
CA LEU A 143 -17.83 -14.99 -4.43
C LEU A 143 -17.37 -13.92 -5.42
N GLU A 144 -18.09 -13.76 -6.54
CA GLU A 144 -17.84 -12.70 -7.52
C GLU A 144 -17.99 -11.31 -6.90
N LYS A 145 -19.11 -11.04 -6.20
CA LYS A 145 -19.31 -9.78 -5.47
C LYS A 145 -18.21 -9.54 -4.43
N PHE A 146 -17.84 -10.58 -3.69
CA PHE A 146 -16.76 -10.48 -2.70
C PHE A 146 -15.41 -10.20 -3.35
N TRP A 147 -15.11 -10.84 -4.49
CA TRP A 147 -13.88 -10.62 -5.24
C TRP A 147 -13.80 -9.21 -5.80
N GLU A 148 -14.88 -8.69 -6.39
CA GLU A 148 -14.97 -7.29 -6.82
C GLU A 148 -14.66 -6.32 -5.67
N GLN A 149 -15.29 -6.52 -4.50
CA GLN A 149 -14.99 -5.72 -3.30
C GLN A 149 -13.53 -5.85 -2.86
N THR A 150 -12.95 -7.04 -2.98
CA THR A 150 -11.56 -7.33 -2.64
C THR A 150 -10.60 -6.58 -3.56
N GLN A 151 -10.90 -6.51 -4.86
CA GLN A 151 -10.09 -5.79 -5.86
C GLN A 151 -10.01 -4.29 -5.57
N PHE A 152 -11.08 -3.71 -5.02
CA PHE A 152 -11.12 -2.30 -4.63
C PHE A 152 -10.76 -2.04 -3.16
N PHE A 153 -10.33 -3.07 -2.42
CA PHE A 153 -9.97 -3.01 -0.99
C PHE A 153 -11.13 -2.59 -0.07
N TYR A 154 -12.37 -2.89 -0.48
CA TYR A 154 -13.60 -2.67 0.31
C TYR A 154 -14.02 -3.91 1.10
N ALA A 155 -13.51 -5.09 0.73
CA ALA A 155 -13.76 -6.31 1.48
C ALA A 155 -13.17 -6.26 2.90
N ALA A 156 -13.77 -7.04 3.82
CA ALA A 156 -13.34 -7.13 5.20
C ALA A 156 -11.88 -7.66 5.28
N PRO A 157 -10.92 -6.87 5.83
CA PRO A 157 -9.50 -7.25 5.79
C PRO A 157 -9.14 -8.54 6.53
N ASP A 158 -9.91 -8.90 7.57
CA ASP A 158 -9.74 -10.13 8.34
C ASP A 158 -10.10 -11.38 7.52
N ILE A 159 -11.13 -11.29 6.67
CA ILE A 159 -11.48 -12.34 5.71
C ILE A 159 -10.39 -12.47 4.65
N VAL A 160 -9.92 -11.35 4.11
CA VAL A 160 -8.84 -11.36 3.10
C VAL A 160 -7.55 -11.96 3.67
N ALA A 161 -7.17 -11.56 4.88
CA ALA A 161 -6.02 -12.13 5.57
C ALA A 161 -6.18 -13.64 5.84
N THR A 162 -7.42 -14.11 6.05
CA THR A 162 -7.73 -15.52 6.29
C THR A 162 -7.42 -16.37 5.06
N PHE A 163 -7.96 -16.05 3.87
CA PHE A 163 -7.69 -16.87 2.69
C PHE A 163 -6.22 -16.77 2.25
N LEU A 164 -5.58 -15.59 2.39
CA LEU A 164 -4.16 -15.43 2.07
C LEU A 164 -3.27 -16.27 3.00
N LYS A 165 -3.61 -16.35 4.28
CA LYS A 165 -2.92 -17.21 5.24
C LYS A 165 -3.10 -18.69 4.86
N TYR A 166 -4.31 -19.09 4.47
CA TYR A 166 -4.57 -20.45 4.00
C TYR A 166 -3.71 -20.78 2.76
N PHE A 167 -3.68 -19.91 1.74
CA PHE A 167 -2.82 -20.09 0.56
C PHE A 167 -1.34 -20.20 0.92
N TYR A 168 -0.87 -19.33 1.82
CA TYR A 168 0.50 -19.36 2.31
C TYR A 168 0.84 -20.69 2.98
N GLN A 169 -0.01 -21.17 3.91
CA GLN A 169 0.23 -22.37 4.70
C GLN A 169 0.15 -23.64 3.87
N ASN A 170 -0.81 -23.73 2.95
CA ASN A 170 -1.09 -24.93 2.18
C ASN A 170 -0.38 -25.00 0.82
N ASN A 171 0.40 -23.97 0.48
CA ASN A 171 1.09 -23.87 -0.81
C ASN A 171 0.15 -23.93 -2.03
N THR A 172 -1.03 -23.34 -1.88
CA THR A 172 -2.13 -23.33 -2.87
C THR A 172 -2.33 -21.94 -3.48
N ILE A 173 -1.28 -21.10 -3.48
CA ILE A 173 -1.35 -19.72 -3.95
C ILE A 173 -1.76 -19.69 -5.43
N PRO A 174 -2.91 -19.08 -5.79
CA PRO A 174 -3.29 -18.93 -7.18
C PRO A 174 -2.24 -18.12 -7.95
N GLN A 175 -1.94 -18.52 -9.18
CA GLN A 175 -0.97 -17.81 -10.04
C GLN A 175 -1.62 -17.15 -11.24
N THR A 176 -2.93 -16.87 -11.18
CA THR A 176 -3.60 -16.16 -12.27
C THR A 176 -3.05 -14.73 -12.41
N PRO A 177 -2.98 -14.18 -13.64
CA PRO A 177 -2.45 -12.83 -13.86
C PRO A 177 -3.19 -11.76 -13.05
N GLU A 178 -4.50 -11.90 -12.92
CA GLU A 178 -5.36 -10.99 -12.17
C GLU A 178 -5.07 -11.03 -10.67
N PHE A 179 -5.01 -12.23 -10.09
CA PHE A 179 -4.72 -12.39 -8.67
C PHE A 179 -3.32 -11.89 -8.32
N THR A 180 -2.30 -12.24 -9.11
CA THR A 180 -0.93 -11.79 -8.86
C THR A 180 -0.79 -10.28 -9.01
N ARG A 181 -1.47 -9.65 -9.98
CA ARG A 181 -1.54 -8.18 -10.09
C ARG A 181 -2.17 -7.56 -8.85
N TRP A 182 -3.35 -8.03 -8.44
CA TRP A 182 -4.03 -7.56 -7.25
C TRP A 182 -3.17 -7.75 -6.00
N LEU A 183 -2.49 -8.89 -5.88
CA LEU A 183 -1.63 -9.20 -4.74
C LEU A 183 -0.47 -8.20 -4.62
N ARG A 184 0.20 -7.87 -5.73
CA ARG A 184 1.23 -6.81 -5.76
C ARG A 184 0.65 -5.46 -5.30
N LEU A 185 -0.53 -5.09 -5.81
CA LEU A 185 -1.20 -3.84 -5.42
C LEU A 185 -1.62 -3.83 -3.94
N CYS A 186 -2.09 -4.96 -3.41
CA CYS A 186 -2.37 -5.14 -1.99
C CYS A 186 -1.11 -4.94 -1.15
N GLY A 187 0.03 -5.52 -1.57
CA GLY A 187 1.33 -5.34 -0.91
C GLY A 187 1.78 -3.88 -0.82
N MET A 188 1.37 -3.03 -1.77
CA MET A 188 1.66 -1.59 -1.81
C MET A 188 0.66 -0.74 -0.99
N THR A 189 -0.50 -1.29 -0.61
CA THR A 189 -1.60 -0.53 0.00
C THR A 189 -1.57 -0.62 1.53
N GLN A 190 -0.72 0.17 2.20
CA GLN A 190 -0.55 0.12 3.67
C GLN A 190 -1.80 0.45 4.48
N THR A 191 -2.72 1.25 3.95
CA THR A 191 -3.99 1.57 4.62
C THR A 191 -4.91 0.36 4.71
N PHE A 192 -4.67 -0.68 3.91
CA PHE A 192 -5.41 -1.92 3.95
C PHE A 192 -4.81 -2.88 4.99
N ARG A 193 -5.57 -3.19 6.04
CA ARG A 193 -5.07 -3.97 7.19
C ARG A 193 -4.56 -5.38 6.84
N ALA A 194 -4.98 -5.96 5.70
CA ALA A 194 -4.50 -7.26 5.25
C ALA A 194 -3.17 -7.19 4.48
N GLN A 195 -2.61 -6.00 4.24
CA GLN A 195 -1.36 -5.80 3.51
C GLN A 195 -0.19 -6.67 4.00
N PRO A 196 0.02 -6.89 5.33
CA PRO A 196 1.08 -7.78 5.78
C PRO A 196 0.90 -9.24 5.33
N ALA A 197 -0.34 -9.70 5.15
CA ALA A 197 -0.62 -11.03 4.61
C ALA A 197 -0.29 -11.09 3.11
N CYS A 198 -0.62 -10.04 2.35
CA CYS A 198 -0.26 -9.94 0.93
C CYS A 198 1.26 -9.99 0.72
N LEU A 199 2.03 -9.23 1.51
CA LEU A 199 3.49 -9.25 1.44
C LEU A 199 4.10 -10.61 1.80
N ARG A 200 3.56 -11.34 2.79
CA ARG A 200 4.03 -12.70 3.11
C ARG A 200 3.84 -13.66 1.94
N VAL A 201 2.69 -13.60 1.28
CA VAL A 201 2.41 -14.43 0.11
C VAL A 201 3.36 -14.08 -1.03
N LEU A 202 3.59 -12.79 -1.30
CA LEU A 202 4.53 -12.36 -2.36
C LEU A 202 5.97 -12.76 -2.06
N ALA A 203 6.43 -12.61 -0.81
CA ALA A 203 7.76 -13.03 -0.41
C ALA A 203 7.97 -14.54 -0.62
N LYS A 204 6.92 -15.37 -0.44
CA LYS A 204 6.95 -16.81 -0.75
C LYS A 204 7.01 -17.10 -2.26
N LEU A 205 6.51 -16.19 -3.09
CA LEU A 205 6.59 -16.26 -4.56
C LEU A 205 7.86 -15.60 -5.13
N ALA A 206 8.76 -15.10 -4.29
CA ALA A 206 10.07 -14.62 -4.75
C ALA A 206 10.90 -15.79 -5.29
N PRO A 207 11.71 -15.59 -6.36
CA PRO A 207 11.99 -14.32 -7.02
C PRO A 207 11.01 -13.93 -8.14
N ASP A 208 10.04 -14.79 -8.50
CA ASP A 208 9.20 -14.61 -9.68
C ASP A 208 8.35 -13.33 -9.64
N GLN A 209 7.90 -12.95 -8.43
CA GLN A 209 7.13 -11.72 -8.18
C GLN A 209 7.99 -10.53 -7.75
N GLY A 210 9.31 -10.61 -7.93
CA GLY A 210 10.29 -9.65 -7.46
C GLY A 210 11.19 -10.27 -6.39
N VAL A 211 12.45 -9.84 -6.32
CA VAL A 211 13.37 -10.27 -5.25
C VAL A 211 13.14 -9.45 -3.97
N ASP A 212 12.75 -8.19 -4.14
CA ASP A 212 12.39 -7.26 -3.08
C ASP A 212 11.12 -6.48 -3.44
N VAL A 213 10.73 -5.55 -2.55
CA VAL A 213 9.52 -4.74 -2.74
C VAL A 213 9.58 -3.75 -3.90
N LEU A 214 10.75 -3.27 -4.30
CA LEU A 214 10.87 -2.36 -5.45
C LEU A 214 10.93 -3.15 -6.77
N ASP A 215 11.53 -4.34 -6.78
CA ASP A 215 11.42 -5.28 -7.88
C ASP A 215 9.98 -5.77 -8.05
N MET A 216 9.23 -5.95 -6.96
CA MET A 216 7.78 -6.22 -7.01
C MET A 216 7.01 -5.06 -7.65
N VAL A 217 7.33 -3.81 -7.29
CA VAL A 217 6.77 -2.61 -7.94
C VAL A 217 7.08 -2.65 -9.43
N GLU A 218 8.35 -2.85 -9.81
CA GLU A 218 8.79 -2.93 -11.20
C GLU A 218 8.04 -4.03 -11.98
N LYS A 219 7.85 -5.21 -11.39
CA LYS A 219 7.04 -6.28 -11.97
C LYS A 219 5.59 -5.86 -12.19
N HIS A 220 4.99 -5.13 -11.25
CA HIS A 220 3.65 -4.59 -11.44
C HIS A 220 3.61 -3.60 -12.62
N LEU A 221 4.58 -2.69 -12.73
CA LEU A 221 4.65 -1.74 -13.84
C LEU A 221 4.85 -2.43 -15.20
N GLN A 222 5.61 -3.53 -15.25
CA GLN A 222 5.91 -4.26 -16.49
C GLN A 222 4.76 -5.15 -16.99
N MET A 223 3.96 -5.72 -16.07
CA MET A 223 2.98 -6.75 -16.40
C MET A 223 1.54 -6.24 -16.45
N THR A 224 1.28 -5.04 -15.95
CA THR A 224 -0.06 -4.43 -15.99
C THR A 224 -0.25 -3.66 -17.29
N ASP A 225 -1.39 -3.84 -17.96
CA ASP A 225 -1.70 -3.09 -19.18
C ASP A 225 -1.86 -1.58 -18.89
N ALA A 226 -1.65 -0.74 -19.90
CA ALA A 226 -1.60 0.71 -19.72
C ALA A 226 -2.86 1.31 -19.11
N LYS A 227 -4.05 0.78 -19.46
CA LYS A 227 -5.33 1.29 -18.95
C LYS A 227 -5.48 1.00 -17.47
N THR A 228 -5.22 -0.24 -17.07
CA THR A 228 -5.27 -0.64 -15.67
C THR A 228 -4.17 0.05 -14.85
N LEU A 229 -2.97 0.18 -15.41
CA LEU A 229 -1.84 0.80 -14.76
C LEU A 229 -2.14 2.25 -14.37
N ALA A 230 -2.77 3.04 -15.24
CA ALA A 230 -3.17 4.42 -14.94
C ALA A 230 -4.08 4.52 -13.69
N ALA A 231 -4.96 3.54 -13.48
CA ALA A 231 -5.81 3.49 -12.29
C ALA A 231 -5.05 3.04 -11.02
N ASP A 232 -4.05 2.19 -11.19
CA ASP A 232 -3.23 1.65 -10.10
C ASP A 232 -2.15 2.64 -9.63
N MET A 233 -1.65 3.51 -10.52
CA MET A 233 -0.52 4.41 -10.27
C MET A 233 -0.61 5.25 -8.99
N PRO A 234 -1.76 5.84 -8.59
CA PRO A 234 -1.85 6.56 -7.32
C PRO A 234 -1.54 5.68 -6.10
N ARG A 235 -1.95 4.41 -6.12
CA ARG A 235 -1.64 3.45 -5.04
C ARG A 235 -0.20 2.98 -5.11
N VAL A 236 0.33 2.74 -6.32
CA VAL A 236 1.74 2.39 -6.54
C VAL A 236 2.65 3.50 -6.00
N ALA A 237 2.37 4.76 -6.36
CA ALA A 237 3.11 5.93 -5.87
C ALA A 237 3.01 6.08 -4.35
N HIS A 238 1.82 5.87 -3.76
CA HIS A 238 1.68 5.89 -2.31
C HIS A 238 2.51 4.79 -1.63
N GLY A 239 2.47 3.56 -2.15
CA GLY A 239 3.28 2.44 -1.68
C GLY A 239 4.78 2.74 -1.73
N MET A 240 5.29 3.28 -2.84
CA MET A 240 6.67 3.75 -2.96
C MET A 240 7.01 4.86 -1.97
N GLY A 241 6.08 5.79 -1.70
CA GLY A 241 6.23 6.81 -0.66
C GLY A 241 6.50 6.20 0.71
N ASN A 242 5.81 5.10 1.01
CA ASN A 242 6.03 4.38 2.26
C ASN A 242 7.37 3.64 2.27
N PHE A 243 7.76 2.98 1.18
CA PHE A 243 9.08 2.34 1.09
C PHE A 243 10.23 3.35 1.17
N SER A 244 10.04 4.57 0.65
CA SER A 244 10.99 5.67 0.75
C SER A 244 11.11 6.20 2.19
N ALA A 245 9.99 6.35 2.89
CA ALA A 245 9.96 6.82 4.29
C ALA A 245 10.46 5.76 5.28
N ASP A 246 9.92 4.55 5.18
CA ASP A 246 9.99 3.52 6.22
C ASP A 246 11.01 2.41 5.86
N GLY A 247 11.36 2.28 4.57
CA GLY A 247 12.24 1.22 4.06
C GLY A 247 11.50 -0.09 3.77
N GLN A 248 12.21 -1.19 3.96
CA GLN A 248 11.71 -2.54 3.76
C GLN A 248 10.62 -2.88 4.78
N PRO A 249 9.50 -3.48 4.35
CA PRO A 249 8.52 -3.99 5.29
C PRO A 249 9.06 -5.22 6.03
N GLY A 250 8.73 -5.36 7.32
CA GLY A 250 9.22 -6.47 8.13
C GLY A 250 8.85 -7.87 7.61
N MET A 251 7.81 -7.98 6.77
CA MET A 251 7.35 -9.26 6.20
C MET A 251 8.15 -9.69 4.96
N TRP A 252 8.96 -8.79 4.41
CA TRP A 252 9.81 -9.03 3.25
C TRP A 252 11.10 -8.22 3.43
N HIS A 253 11.96 -8.71 4.31
CA HIS A 253 13.20 -8.06 4.72
C HIS A 253 14.42 -8.80 4.16
N ILE A 254 15.31 -8.08 3.50
CA ILE A 254 16.62 -8.53 3.04
C ILE A 254 17.64 -7.96 4.02
N GLU A 255 18.30 -8.86 4.77
CA GLU A 255 19.18 -8.50 5.88
C GLU A 255 20.40 -7.70 5.39
N GLN A 256 21.25 -8.27 4.53
CA GLN A 256 22.39 -7.60 3.89
C GLN A 256 22.79 -8.33 2.59
N SER A 257 23.28 -7.59 1.59
CA SER A 257 23.99 -8.19 0.46
C SER A 257 25.44 -7.69 0.45
N GLU A 258 26.39 -8.52 -0.01
CA GLU A 258 27.81 -8.13 -0.09
C GLU A 258 28.02 -6.83 -0.90
N LYS A 259 27.14 -6.57 -1.87
CA LYS A 259 27.21 -5.38 -2.74
C LYS A 259 26.45 -4.17 -2.17
N LEU A 260 25.47 -4.37 -1.29
CA LEU A 260 24.66 -3.33 -0.65
C LEU A 260 24.62 -3.55 0.87
N PRO A 261 25.67 -3.13 1.59
CA PRO A 261 25.79 -3.38 3.03
C PRO A 261 24.73 -2.63 3.87
N ASN A 262 24.15 -1.56 3.32
CA ASN A 262 23.03 -0.83 3.93
C ASN A 262 21.78 -0.90 3.04
N TYR A 263 21.34 -2.13 2.73
CA TYR A 263 20.24 -2.41 1.81
C TYR A 263 18.99 -1.58 2.09
N ASN A 264 18.62 -1.43 3.37
CA ASN A 264 17.42 -0.68 3.74
C ASN A 264 17.52 0.82 3.40
N ALA A 265 18.66 1.46 3.68
CA ALA A 265 18.86 2.86 3.31
C ALA A 265 18.90 3.04 1.79
N ASP A 266 19.55 2.10 1.10
CA ASP A 266 19.70 2.14 -0.35
C ASP A 266 18.36 1.93 -1.07
N LEU A 267 17.52 1.03 -0.55
CA LEU A 267 16.15 0.83 -1.02
C LEU A 267 15.28 2.08 -0.83
N ARG A 268 15.44 2.81 0.27
CA ARG A 268 14.72 4.08 0.49
C ARG A 268 15.06 5.11 -0.58
N VAL A 269 16.34 5.22 -0.93
CA VAL A 269 16.81 6.08 -2.03
C VAL A 269 16.28 5.60 -3.38
N GLY A 270 16.32 4.29 -3.65
CA GLY A 270 15.73 3.70 -4.86
C GLY A 270 14.24 4.03 -5.01
N ALA A 271 13.47 3.93 -3.92
CA ALA A 271 12.06 4.28 -3.89
C ALA A 271 11.84 5.79 -4.14
N ALA A 272 12.65 6.66 -3.53
CA ALA A 272 12.62 8.11 -3.78
C ALA A 272 12.92 8.46 -5.25
N PHE A 273 13.90 7.78 -5.85
CA PHE A 273 14.23 7.95 -7.26
C PHE A 273 13.05 7.58 -8.17
N MET A 274 12.41 6.44 -7.94
CA MET A 274 11.21 6.05 -8.71
C MET A 274 10.07 7.07 -8.54
N LEU A 275 9.84 7.59 -7.34
CA LEU A 275 8.87 8.66 -7.11
C LEU A 275 9.21 9.95 -7.85
N CYS A 276 10.49 10.33 -7.88
CA CYS A 276 10.98 11.46 -8.66
C CYS A 276 10.78 11.28 -10.18
N ARG A 277 10.74 10.04 -10.66
CA ARG A 277 10.29 9.77 -12.03
C ARG A 277 8.78 9.99 -12.16
N VAL A 278 7.98 9.39 -11.28
CA VAL A 278 6.50 9.46 -11.35
C VAL A 278 5.97 10.90 -11.18
N VAL A 279 6.61 11.78 -10.41
CA VAL A 279 6.15 13.18 -10.27
C VAL A 279 6.25 13.97 -11.59
N ASN A 280 7.08 13.51 -12.53
CA ASN A 280 7.18 14.05 -13.90
C ASN A 280 6.18 13.41 -14.89
N SER A 281 5.23 12.61 -14.39
CA SER A 281 4.13 12.08 -15.19
C SER A 281 3.17 13.17 -15.66
N PRO A 282 2.56 13.02 -16.86
CA PRO A 282 1.42 13.83 -17.29
C PRO A 282 0.12 13.44 -16.59
N ASP A 283 0.05 12.25 -16.01
CA ASP A 283 -1.10 11.85 -15.22
C ASP A 283 -1.05 12.61 -13.89
N GLU A 284 -1.88 13.65 -13.77
CA GLU A 284 -1.93 14.49 -12.59
C GLU A 284 -2.23 13.70 -11.30
N LYS A 285 -2.99 12.60 -11.38
CA LYS A 285 -3.29 11.77 -10.21
C LYS A 285 -2.04 11.02 -9.77
N ALA A 286 -1.30 10.44 -10.71
CA ALA A 286 -0.03 9.78 -10.43
C ALA A 286 1.01 10.77 -9.90
N ALA A 287 1.16 11.92 -10.56
CA ALA A 287 2.11 12.96 -10.17
C ALA A 287 1.80 13.53 -8.77
N ARG A 288 0.52 13.77 -8.46
CA ARG A 288 0.09 14.23 -7.13
C ARG A 288 0.28 13.17 -6.05
N ALA A 289 0.00 11.89 -6.35
CA ALA A 289 0.26 10.82 -5.40
C ALA A 289 1.77 10.66 -5.12
N ALA A 290 2.61 10.79 -6.14
CA ALA A 290 4.06 10.75 -6.00
C ALA A 290 4.59 11.94 -5.19
N SER A 291 4.07 13.14 -5.42
CA SER A 291 4.47 14.32 -4.64
C SER A 291 4.09 14.22 -3.16
N LEU A 292 2.94 13.61 -2.84
CA LEU A 292 2.58 13.27 -1.46
C LEU A 292 3.48 12.17 -0.88
N GLY A 293 3.87 11.18 -1.68
CA GLY A 293 4.83 10.14 -1.27
C GLY A 293 6.20 10.71 -0.94
N LEU A 294 6.72 11.62 -1.76
CA LEU A 294 7.96 12.37 -1.52
C LEU A 294 7.86 13.26 -0.28
N ALA A 295 6.72 13.95 -0.09
CA ALA A 295 6.45 14.74 1.11
C ALA A 295 6.46 13.88 2.38
N LYS A 296 5.88 12.67 2.33
CA LYS A 296 5.96 11.70 3.43
C LYS A 296 7.42 11.31 3.70
N ALA A 297 8.17 10.93 2.66
CA ALA A 297 9.57 10.52 2.80
C ALA A 297 10.45 11.61 3.42
N ALA A 298 10.22 12.87 3.07
CA ALA A 298 10.90 14.04 3.62
C ALA A 298 10.32 14.54 4.96
N ASN A 299 9.31 13.86 5.53
CA ASN A 299 8.62 14.28 6.75
C ASN A 299 8.09 15.74 6.71
N MET A 300 7.57 16.16 5.56
CA MET A 300 6.99 17.50 5.41
C MET A 300 5.63 17.60 6.10
N GLY A 301 5.41 18.68 6.85
CA GLY A 301 4.14 18.94 7.53
C GLY A 301 2.99 19.25 6.55
N ALA A 302 1.74 19.01 7.00
CA ALA A 302 0.53 19.11 6.17
C ALA A 302 0.31 20.50 5.51
N ARG A 303 0.86 21.58 6.07
CA ARG A 303 0.78 22.94 5.51
C ARG A 303 1.57 23.12 4.21
N ALA A 304 2.55 22.24 3.93
CA ALA A 304 3.37 22.33 2.74
C ALA A 304 2.77 21.61 1.51
N ALA A 305 1.61 20.96 1.66
CA ALA A 305 0.90 20.24 0.60
C ALA A 305 -0.11 21.13 -0.14
N ASP A 306 0.35 22.28 -0.62
CA ASP A 306 -0.46 23.23 -1.40
C ASP A 306 -0.59 22.82 -2.89
N SER A 307 -1.27 23.65 -3.69
CA SER A 307 -1.44 23.44 -5.14
C SER A 307 -0.11 23.45 -5.91
N LYS A 308 0.99 23.95 -5.32
CA LYS A 308 2.32 24.02 -5.93
C LYS A 308 3.20 22.82 -5.55
N LEU A 309 2.71 21.88 -4.72
CA LEU A 309 3.46 20.72 -4.22
C LEU A 309 4.12 19.90 -5.35
N VAL A 310 3.37 19.60 -6.42
CA VAL A 310 3.90 18.83 -7.57
C VAL A 310 5.05 19.57 -8.23
N ARG A 311 4.91 20.88 -8.45
CA ARG A 311 5.94 21.72 -9.07
C ARG A 311 7.22 21.73 -8.23
N ARG A 312 7.10 21.99 -6.93
CA ARG A 312 8.23 21.98 -6.00
C ARG A 312 8.98 20.66 -6.04
N TRP A 313 8.25 19.54 -6.02
CA TRP A 313 8.89 18.23 -6.09
C TRP A 313 9.55 17.94 -7.44
N ARG A 314 9.01 18.43 -8.56
CA ARG A 314 9.70 18.35 -9.85
C ARG A 314 11.04 19.08 -9.80
N GLU A 315 11.07 20.31 -9.30
CA GLU A 315 12.31 21.10 -9.15
C GLU A 315 13.30 20.44 -8.20
N THR A 316 12.86 20.02 -7.02
CA THR A 316 13.70 19.31 -6.04
C THR A 316 14.30 18.03 -6.62
N CYS A 317 13.50 17.22 -7.34
CA CYS A 317 13.98 15.99 -7.97
C CYS A 317 15.04 16.27 -9.05
N LYS A 318 14.89 17.35 -9.83
CA LYS A 318 15.90 17.78 -10.81
C LYS A 318 17.24 18.14 -10.13
N LEU A 319 17.18 18.89 -9.03
CA LEU A 319 18.37 19.26 -8.25
C LEU A 319 19.02 18.03 -7.61
N ALA A 320 18.21 17.16 -7.00
CA ALA A 320 18.69 15.98 -6.28
C ALA A 320 19.41 14.98 -7.19
N PHE A 321 18.88 14.73 -8.38
CA PHE A 321 19.45 13.75 -9.31
C PHE A 321 20.27 14.38 -10.44
N HIS A 322 20.62 15.67 -10.31
CA HIS A 322 21.57 16.40 -11.15
C HIS A 322 21.25 16.43 -12.64
N LEU A 323 20.21 17.18 -12.99
CA LEU A 323 20.09 17.73 -14.33
C LEU A 323 20.87 19.04 -14.36
N GLU A 324 21.99 19.09 -15.08
CA GLU A 324 22.51 20.39 -15.54
C GLU A 324 21.38 21.07 -16.32
N GLU A 325 21.00 22.29 -15.92
CA GLU A 325 20.54 23.24 -16.91
C GLU A 325 21.75 23.47 -17.81
N ASP A 326 21.62 23.19 -19.10
CA ASP A 326 22.64 23.53 -20.08
C ASP A 326 23.07 24.98 -19.88
N ALA A 327 24.21 25.17 -19.23
CA ALA A 327 24.89 26.44 -19.16
C ALA A 327 25.42 26.71 -20.58
N LYS A 328 24.59 27.35 -21.40
CA LYS A 328 24.92 28.28 -22.50
C LYS A 328 23.68 28.56 -23.37
N SER A 329 22.83 29.48 -22.95
CA SER A 329 22.33 30.49 -23.89
C SER A 329 23.08 31.78 -23.59
N GLU A 330 23.88 32.20 -24.55
CA GLU A 330 24.72 33.40 -24.48
C GLU A 330 23.94 34.63 -24.02
N GLU A 331 24.65 35.46 -23.26
CA GLU A 331 24.24 36.80 -22.86
C GLU A 331 23.68 37.60 -24.05
N THR A 332 22.49 38.15 -23.88
CA THR A 332 22.20 39.50 -24.38
C THR A 332 21.46 40.23 -23.27
N PRO A 333 22.03 41.31 -22.70
CA PRO A 333 21.33 42.12 -21.72
C PRO A 333 20.35 43.02 -22.46
N GLU A 334 19.15 42.51 -22.76
CA GLU A 334 18.02 43.39 -23.05
C GLU A 334 17.26 43.66 -21.76
N GLU A 335 17.14 44.96 -21.48
CA GLU A 335 16.44 45.61 -20.40
C GLU A 335 14.97 45.17 -20.36
N VAL A 336 14.61 44.24 -19.47
CA VAL A 336 13.22 43.79 -19.30
C VAL A 336 12.56 44.59 -18.18
N ALA A 337 11.64 45.46 -18.58
CA ALA A 337 10.64 46.13 -17.74
C ALA A 337 9.89 45.13 -16.83
N PRO A 338 9.35 45.56 -15.67
CA PRO A 338 8.76 44.65 -14.70
C PRO A 338 7.55 43.93 -15.30
N GLN A 339 7.72 42.64 -15.60
CA GLN A 339 6.63 41.78 -16.06
C GLN A 339 5.81 41.31 -14.87
N ASP A 340 4.51 41.56 -14.91
CA ASP A 340 3.54 41.20 -13.88
C ASP A 340 3.63 39.71 -13.50
N ALA A 341 3.51 39.42 -12.20
CA ALA A 341 3.49 38.07 -11.64
C ALA A 341 2.44 37.15 -12.29
N ALA A 342 1.39 37.72 -12.89
CA ALA A 342 0.38 37.00 -13.66
C ALA A 342 0.93 36.36 -14.95
N THR A 343 1.92 36.97 -15.61
CA THR A 343 2.51 36.47 -16.86
C THR A 343 3.49 35.32 -16.59
N ILE A 344 4.16 35.33 -15.44
CA ILE A 344 5.00 34.23 -14.96
C ILE A 344 4.12 33.02 -14.61
N GLN A 345 3.03 33.23 -13.88
CA GLN A 345 2.08 32.17 -13.52
C GLN A 345 1.45 31.52 -14.77
N GLN A 346 1.10 32.31 -15.78
CA GLN A 346 0.53 31.79 -17.04
C GLN A 346 1.53 31.01 -17.92
N LYS A 347 2.84 31.30 -17.81
CA LYS A 347 3.91 30.53 -18.46
C LYS A 347 4.21 29.22 -17.73
N LEU A 348 4.12 29.21 -16.39
CA LEU A 348 4.30 28.02 -15.57
C LEU A 348 3.12 27.04 -15.66
N ASP A 349 1.88 27.54 -15.71
CA ASP A 349 0.68 26.72 -15.89
C ASP A 349 0.58 26.10 -17.30
N LYS A 350 1.35 26.65 -18.27
CA LYS A 350 1.49 26.13 -19.64
C LYS A 350 2.83 25.44 -19.89
N SER A 351 3.65 25.20 -18.85
CA SER A 351 4.92 24.51 -19.00
C SER A 351 4.69 23.04 -19.37
N THR A 352 4.57 22.82 -20.68
CA THR A 352 4.78 21.53 -21.31
C THR A 352 6.22 21.11 -20.98
N PRO A 353 6.45 19.87 -20.51
CA PRO A 353 7.78 19.42 -20.17
C PRO A 353 8.67 19.51 -21.43
N THR A 354 9.66 20.39 -21.40
CA THR A 354 10.48 20.70 -22.57
C THR A 354 11.41 19.51 -22.89
N PRO A 355 11.47 19.07 -24.16
CA PRO A 355 12.24 17.90 -24.58
C PRO A 355 13.68 18.28 -24.91
N VAL A 356 14.47 18.72 -23.94
CA VAL A 356 15.94 18.70 -24.02
C VAL A 356 16.49 18.55 -22.60
N GLY A 357 17.42 17.62 -22.39
CA GLY A 357 18.14 17.41 -21.12
C GLY A 357 17.43 16.55 -20.04
N ASN A 358 16.11 16.57 -19.95
CA ASN A 358 15.34 16.01 -18.81
C ASN A 358 14.96 14.51 -18.89
N HIS A 359 15.55 13.73 -19.81
CA HIS A 359 15.00 12.41 -20.17
C HIS A 359 15.11 11.32 -19.10
N PHE A 360 16.06 11.41 -18.15
CA PHE A 360 16.25 10.32 -17.18
C PHE A 360 15.21 10.30 -16.06
N LEU A 361 14.69 11.47 -15.65
CA LEU A 361 13.55 11.56 -14.71
C LEU A 361 12.20 11.45 -15.43
N ALA A 362 12.18 11.51 -16.76
CA ALA A 362 10.95 11.37 -17.49
C ALA A 362 10.44 9.92 -17.43
N VAL A 363 9.13 9.80 -17.25
CA VAL A 363 8.39 8.55 -17.49
C VAL A 363 7.96 8.44 -18.95
N TRP A 364 8.65 9.11 -19.87
CA TRP A 364 8.33 9.09 -21.30
C TRP A 364 9.47 8.47 -22.09
N ASN A 365 9.13 7.88 -23.22
CA ASN A 365 10.08 7.31 -24.18
C ASN A 365 10.58 8.34 -25.22
N GLY A 366 10.20 9.61 -25.09
CA GLY A 366 10.56 10.68 -26.04
C GLY A 366 9.46 11.06 -27.04
N ASP A 367 8.29 10.41 -26.98
CA ASP A 367 7.10 10.79 -27.75
C ASP A 367 5.96 11.21 -26.79
N GLU A 368 5.54 12.47 -26.89
CA GLU A 368 4.47 13.06 -26.08
C GLU A 368 3.09 12.44 -26.33
N ASN A 369 2.92 11.68 -27.41
CA ASN A 369 1.67 10.98 -27.72
C ASN A 369 1.66 9.52 -27.22
N SER A 370 2.80 9.01 -26.75
CA SER A 370 2.91 7.66 -26.20
C SER A 370 2.47 7.61 -24.74
N PRO A 371 1.85 6.53 -24.25
CA PRO A 371 1.53 6.42 -22.83
C PRO A 371 2.81 6.48 -21.96
N PRO A 372 2.75 7.02 -20.73
CA PRO A 372 3.90 7.04 -19.84
C PRO A 372 4.45 5.64 -19.54
N ASP A 373 5.76 5.49 -19.70
CA ASP A 373 6.55 4.34 -19.31
C ASP A 373 7.18 4.56 -17.93
N TYR A 374 6.48 4.03 -16.92
CA TYR A 374 6.90 4.09 -15.53
C TYR A 374 8.02 3.10 -15.18
N THR A 375 8.29 2.11 -16.05
CA THR A 375 9.24 1.03 -15.75
C THR A 375 10.68 1.57 -15.68
N LEU A 376 11.51 0.98 -14.82
CA LEU A 376 12.96 1.18 -14.86
C LEU A 376 13.58 0.45 -16.04
N ARG A 377 13.00 -0.67 -16.48
CA ARG A 377 13.46 -1.39 -17.67
C ARG A 377 13.54 -0.49 -18.90
N GLY A 378 12.48 0.28 -19.20
CA GLY A 378 12.52 1.19 -20.34
C GLY A 378 13.58 2.28 -20.19
N ALA A 379 13.82 2.78 -18.98
CA ALA A 379 14.92 3.71 -18.72
C ALA A 379 16.30 3.05 -18.92
N ILE A 380 16.45 1.77 -18.58
CA ILE A 380 17.67 0.99 -18.81
C ILE A 380 17.92 0.78 -20.31
N GLU A 381 16.89 0.37 -21.04
CA GLU A 381 16.97 0.13 -22.49
C GLU A 381 17.35 1.39 -23.28
N ARG A 382 16.91 2.56 -22.80
CA ARG A 382 17.30 3.87 -23.36
C ARG A 382 18.68 4.37 -22.90
N GLY A 383 19.37 3.64 -22.03
CA GLY A 383 20.68 4.03 -21.49
C GLY A 383 20.63 5.13 -20.42
N HIS A 384 19.44 5.48 -19.91
CA HIS A 384 19.27 6.48 -18.83
C HIS A 384 19.46 5.90 -17.43
N CYS A 385 19.60 4.58 -17.31
CA CYS A 385 19.83 3.87 -16.06
C CYS A 385 20.75 2.69 -16.37
N THR A 386 21.97 2.66 -15.83
CA THR A 386 22.89 1.56 -16.10
C THR A 386 22.60 0.41 -15.14
N LYS A 387 22.24 -0.76 -15.68
CA LYS A 387 22.08 -1.99 -14.91
C LYS A 387 23.45 -2.59 -14.61
N GLU A 388 23.67 -3.01 -13.36
CA GLU A 388 24.87 -3.71 -12.94
C GLU A 388 24.56 -5.15 -12.56
N ASP A 389 25.47 -6.05 -12.90
CA ASP A 389 25.27 -7.48 -12.65
C ASP A 389 25.19 -7.78 -11.15
N GLY A 390 24.13 -8.50 -10.76
CA GLY A 390 23.85 -8.86 -9.38
C GLY A 390 23.38 -7.71 -8.49
N LEU A 391 22.96 -6.57 -9.08
CA LEU A 391 22.31 -5.48 -8.38
C LEU A 391 20.88 -5.26 -8.92
N PRO A 392 19.93 -4.84 -8.06
CA PRO A 392 18.54 -4.64 -8.47
C PRO A 392 18.43 -3.41 -9.39
N ALA A 393 17.38 -3.36 -10.21
CA ALA A 393 17.21 -2.32 -11.23
C ALA A 393 17.20 -0.90 -10.63
N TRP A 394 16.62 -0.75 -9.44
CA TRP A 394 16.55 0.52 -8.72
C TRP A 394 17.91 1.04 -8.22
N HIS A 395 18.98 0.23 -8.25
CA HIS A 395 20.32 0.64 -7.87
C HIS A 395 20.85 1.82 -8.70
N CYS A 396 20.43 1.98 -9.95
CA CYS A 396 20.86 3.13 -10.74
C CYS A 396 20.45 4.47 -10.10
N GLY A 397 19.31 4.53 -9.42
CA GLY A 397 18.88 5.72 -8.66
C GLY A 397 19.88 6.07 -7.55
N LEU A 398 20.44 5.06 -6.88
CA LEU A 398 21.46 5.26 -5.85
C LEU A 398 22.75 5.87 -6.42
N LYS A 399 23.16 5.45 -7.63
CA LYS A 399 24.33 6.03 -8.31
C LYS A 399 24.15 7.50 -8.65
N TYR A 400 22.99 7.86 -9.21
CA TYR A 400 22.65 9.25 -9.48
C TYR A 400 22.58 10.08 -8.19
N TRP A 401 22.04 9.50 -7.12
CA TRP A 401 21.97 10.15 -5.81
C TRP A 401 23.34 10.39 -5.17
N ARG A 402 24.23 9.39 -5.23
CA ARG A 402 25.58 9.45 -4.65
C ARG A 402 26.57 10.23 -5.52
N GLY A 403 26.22 10.51 -6.78
CA GLY A 403 27.02 11.33 -7.68
C GLY A 403 28.36 10.68 -8.03
N ASP A 404 28.36 9.39 -8.38
CA ASP A 404 29.60 8.63 -8.55
C ASP A 404 30.59 9.33 -9.51
N ALA A 405 31.69 9.79 -8.88
CA ALA A 405 33.01 10.15 -9.38
C ALA A 405 33.39 11.61 -9.73
N ALA A 406 32.52 12.64 -9.64
CA ALA A 406 32.97 13.99 -10.06
C ALA A 406 32.84 15.14 -9.04
N LYS A 407 31.74 15.33 -8.30
CA LYS A 407 31.58 16.60 -7.54
C LYS A 407 30.74 16.40 -6.29
N SER A 408 31.26 16.94 -5.18
CA SER A 408 30.63 16.96 -3.86
C SER A 408 29.26 17.62 -3.92
N PHE A 409 28.20 16.82 -3.87
CA PHE A 409 26.87 17.33 -3.62
C PHE A 409 26.78 17.92 -2.21
N ASP A 410 25.90 18.89 -2.02
CA ASP A 410 25.64 19.45 -0.69
C ASP A 410 25.07 18.36 0.21
N LEU A 411 25.91 17.88 1.13
CA LEU A 411 25.55 16.89 2.15
C LEU A 411 24.28 17.31 2.91
N ASN A 412 23.93 18.60 2.96
CA ASN A 412 22.68 19.06 3.54
C ASN A 412 21.45 18.60 2.75
N LEU A 413 21.43 18.69 1.43
CA LEU A 413 20.29 18.21 0.59
C LEU A 413 20.17 16.68 0.60
N GLN A 414 21.30 15.97 0.58
CA GLN A 414 21.31 14.52 0.79
C GLN A 414 20.81 14.16 2.20
N SER A 415 21.20 14.95 3.20
CA SER A 415 20.73 14.77 4.57
C SER A 415 19.25 15.12 4.71
N LEU A 416 18.69 16.09 3.96
CA LEU A 416 17.28 16.49 4.05
C LEU A 416 16.31 15.38 3.61
N PHE A 417 16.71 14.48 2.71
CA PHE A 417 15.92 13.28 2.37
C PHE A 417 16.10 12.12 3.38
N VAL A 418 17.20 12.09 4.14
CA VAL A 418 17.56 11.00 5.06
C VAL A 418 17.31 11.36 6.55
N LYS A 419 17.27 12.66 6.86
CA LYS A 419 17.08 13.29 8.17
C LYS A 419 16.39 14.67 8.01
N THR A 420 15.28 14.81 8.73
CA THR A 420 14.72 16.05 9.29
C THR A 420 14.00 17.05 8.38
N SER A 421 12.72 17.26 8.73
CA SER A 421 12.07 18.54 9.05
C SER A 421 12.87 19.82 8.76
N TYR A 422 12.20 20.76 8.10
CA TYR A 422 12.62 22.09 7.64
C TYR A 422 13.07 22.13 6.17
N ILE A 423 12.05 22.22 5.30
CA ILE A 423 12.14 23.18 4.21
C ILE A 423 11.03 24.22 4.43
N GLU A 424 11.34 25.28 5.17
CA GLU A 424 10.58 26.52 5.07
C GLU A 424 11.05 27.23 3.80
N TRP A 425 10.26 27.11 2.75
CA TRP A 425 10.43 27.94 1.57
C TRP A 425 9.81 29.30 1.88
N LEU A 426 10.67 30.32 2.04
CA LEU A 426 10.23 31.71 2.15
C LEU A 426 9.45 32.10 0.89
N ASP A 427 8.31 32.76 1.10
CA ASP A 427 7.30 33.15 0.09
C ASP A 427 7.83 34.03 -1.05
#